data_AF-A0A0T5ZFY6-F1
#
_entry.id   AF-A0A0T5ZFY6-F1
#
_cell.length_a   1.000
_cell.length_b   1.000
_cell.length_c   1.000
_cell.angle_alpha   90.00
_cell.angle_beta   90.00
_cell.angle_gamma   90.00
#
_symmetry.space_group_name_H-M   'P 1'
#
loop_
_entity.id
_entity.type
_entity.pdbx_description
1 polymer ?
#
loop_
_entity_poly.entity_id
_entity_poly.type
_entity_poly.pdbx_seq_one_letter_code
_entity_poly.pdbx_strand_id
1 'polypeptide(L)'
;MTRSRLIFAFIFLILFSISIIYEAHAHSMFNSAESTIGDFRVQIATLPEIPSNGEPMQILFRVTDRDYEEVDRFTMGVRIFYNDIQIDAIPPQSIKEVIGRRIMS
;
A
#
# COMPACT_ATOMS: atom_id res chain seq x y z
N MET A 1 12.18 44.04 -27.59
CA MET A 1 12.50 43.47 -26.25
C MET A 1 13.98 43.09 -26.26
N THR A 2 14.80 43.55 -25.32
CA THR A 2 16.25 43.24 -25.32
C THR A 2 16.49 41.81 -24.88
N ARG A 3 17.53 41.14 -25.41
CA ARG A 3 17.90 39.75 -25.08
C ARG A 3 18.00 39.52 -23.56
N SER A 4 18.48 40.51 -22.81
CA SER A 4 18.55 40.46 -21.34
C SER A 4 17.18 40.34 -20.67
N ARG A 5 16.16 41.06 -21.15
CA ARG A 5 14.80 41.01 -20.59
C ARG A 5 14.11 39.66 -20.83
N LEU A 6 14.39 39.02 -21.97
CA LEU A 6 13.92 37.67 -22.28
C LEU A 6 14.54 36.63 -21.35
N ILE A 7 15.84 36.72 -21.08
CA ILE A 7 16.54 35.81 -20.16
C ILE A 7 15.99 35.95 -18.74
N PHE A 8 15.79 37.18 -18.25
CA PHE A 8 15.20 37.41 -16.93
C PHE A 8 13.76 36.88 -16.83
N ALA A 9 12.93 37.10 -17.86
CA ALA A 9 11.59 36.55 -17.90
C ALA A 9 11.58 35.01 -17.87
N PHE A 10 12.53 34.38 -18.57
CA PHE A 10 12.66 32.93 -18.61
C PHE A 10 13.11 32.34 -17.26
N ILE A 11 14.09 32.97 -16.60
CA ILE A 11 14.54 32.57 -15.26
C ILE A 11 13.41 32.73 -14.24
N PHE A 12 12.67 33.84 -14.30
CA PHE A 12 11.53 34.08 -13.42
C PHE A 12 10.43 33.02 -13.60
N LEU A 13 10.14 32.63 -14.85
CA LEU A 13 9.17 31.59 -15.17
C LEU A 13 9.58 30.21 -14.62
N ILE A 14 10.87 29.85 -14.74
CA ILE A 14 11.40 28.60 -14.18
C ILE A 14 11.29 28.59 -12.65
N LEU A 15 11.68 29.67 -11.99
CA LEU A 15 11.60 29.77 -10.53
C LEU A 15 10.15 29.73 -10.02
N PHE A 16 9.21 30.33 -10.76
CA PHE A 16 7.79 30.27 -10.43
C PHE A 16 7.18 28.87 -10.61
N SER A 17 7.68 28.08 -11.58
CA SER A 17 7.19 26.72 -11.82
C SER A 17 7.60 25.69 -10.75
N ILE A 18 8.62 25.97 -9.92
CA ILE A 18 9.07 25.05 -8.86
C ILE A 18 7.98 24.85 -7.79
N SER A 19 7.15 25.87 -7.54
CA SER A 19 6.08 25.83 -6.54
C SER A 19 4.89 24.94 -6.91
N ILE A 20 4.82 24.44 -8.15
CA ILE A 20 3.65 23.68 -8.66
C ILE A 20 3.86 22.15 -8.54
N ILE A 21 5.05 21.68 -8.10
CA ILE A 21 5.40 20.24 -8.14
C ILE A 21 5.22 19.53 -6.78
N TYR A 22 4.85 20.25 -5.72
CA TYR A 22 4.61 19.61 -4.41
C TYR A 22 3.13 19.32 -4.21
N GLU A 23 2.67 18.19 -4.75
CA GLU A 23 1.63 17.31 -4.15
C GLU A 23 1.24 16.20 -5.13
N ALA A 24 2.23 15.40 -5.56
CA ALA A 24 1.92 14.04 -5.98
C ALA A 24 1.68 13.22 -4.70
N HIS A 25 0.45 13.26 -4.17
CA HIS A 25 0.03 12.29 -3.17
C HIS A 25 0.10 10.92 -3.82
N ALA A 26 1.16 10.17 -3.55
CA ALA A 26 1.25 8.78 -3.92
C ALA A 26 0.07 8.08 -3.23
N HIS A 27 -0.99 7.79 -4.00
CA HIS A 27 -2.07 6.95 -3.52
C HIS A 27 -1.44 5.65 -3.01
N SER A 28 -1.83 5.23 -1.80
CA SER A 28 -1.34 3.98 -1.22
C SER A 28 -1.56 2.84 -2.22
N MET A 29 -0.53 2.05 -2.51
CA MET A 29 -0.66 0.85 -3.38
C MET A 29 -1.63 -0.19 -2.79
N PHE A 30 -1.99 -0.04 -1.52
CA PHE A 30 -2.95 -0.87 -0.80
C PHE A 30 -4.11 -0.02 -0.31
N ASN A 31 -5.32 -0.53 -0.47
CA ASN A 31 -6.55 0.13 -0.02
C ASN A 31 -6.78 0.11 1.50
N SER A 32 -5.77 -0.29 2.28
CA SER A 32 -5.80 -0.17 3.75
C SER A 32 -4.49 0.41 4.30
N ALA A 33 -4.54 0.79 5.58
CA ALA A 33 -3.42 1.37 6.30
C ALA A 33 -2.27 0.37 6.49
N GLU A 34 -1.06 0.90 6.57
CA GLU A 34 0.12 0.14 6.96
C GLU A 34 0.25 0.08 8.49
N SER A 35 0.72 -1.05 9.00
CA SER A 35 1.13 -1.19 10.40
C SER A 35 2.58 -1.66 10.49
N THR A 36 3.35 -1.05 11.40
CA THR A 36 4.71 -1.51 11.74
C THR A 36 4.64 -2.49 12.91
N ILE A 37 5.18 -3.69 12.72
CA ILE A 37 5.24 -4.75 13.74
C ILE A 37 6.71 -5.20 13.84
N GLY A 38 7.39 -4.76 14.90
CA GLY A 38 8.83 -5.00 15.05
C GLY A 38 9.65 -4.31 13.95
N ASP A 39 10.41 -5.10 13.20
CA ASP A 39 11.24 -4.62 12.08
C ASP A 39 10.54 -4.74 10.72
N PHE A 40 9.27 -5.13 10.73
CA PHE A 40 8.49 -5.37 9.53
C PHE A 40 7.34 -4.38 9.41
N ARG A 41 6.94 -4.13 8.17
CA ARG A 41 5.75 -3.37 7.82
C ARG A 41 4.79 -4.32 7.15
N VAL A 42 3.57 -4.37 7.67
CA VAL A 42 2.49 -5.21 7.14
C VAL A 42 1.42 -4.30 6.56
N GLN A 43 1.09 -4.53 5.30
CA GLN A 43 -0.01 -3.87 4.59
C GLN A 43 -1.07 -4.91 4.24
N ILE A 44 -2.34 -4.53 4.31
CA ILE A 44 -3.46 -5.39 3.94
C ILE A 44 -4.20 -4.73 2.77
N ALA A 45 -4.77 -5.51 1.86
CA ALA A 45 -5.77 -4.99 0.94
C ALA A 45 -6.84 -6.03 0.63
N THR A 46 -7.94 -5.56 0.08
CA THR A 46 -9.02 -6.38 -0.46
C THR A 46 -9.05 -6.31 -1.98
N LEU A 47 -9.42 -7.40 -2.66
CA LEU A 47 -9.73 -7.41 -4.08
C LEU A 47 -11.09 -8.11 -4.31
N PRO A 48 -12.13 -7.42 -4.82
CA PRO A 48 -12.16 -5.98 -5.12
C PRO A 48 -12.00 -5.12 -3.85
N GLU A 49 -11.61 -3.86 -4.03
CA GLU A 49 -11.39 -2.91 -2.93
C GLU A 49 -12.62 -2.73 -2.04
N ILE A 50 -13.79 -2.67 -2.67
CA ILE A 50 -15.08 -2.67 -1.98
C ILE A 50 -15.69 -4.06 -2.18
N PRO A 51 -15.62 -4.95 -1.18
CA PRO A 51 -16.24 -6.26 -1.27
C PRO A 51 -17.77 -6.12 -1.34
N SER A 52 -18.38 -6.85 -2.27
CA SER A 52 -19.83 -6.92 -2.44
C SER A 52 -20.42 -8.09 -1.64
N ASN A 53 -21.63 -7.92 -1.13
CA ASN A 53 -22.31 -8.99 -0.39
C ASN A 53 -22.50 -10.24 -1.25
N GLY A 54 -22.05 -11.39 -0.73
CA GLY A 54 -22.18 -12.69 -1.39
C GLY A 54 -21.21 -12.94 -2.55
N GLU A 55 -20.34 -11.98 -2.85
CA GLU A 55 -19.31 -12.14 -3.87
C GLU A 55 -17.96 -12.50 -3.25
N PRO A 56 -17.14 -13.34 -3.91
CA PRO A 56 -15.83 -13.70 -3.41
C PRO A 56 -14.93 -12.46 -3.35
N MET A 57 -14.16 -12.37 -2.27
CA MET A 57 -13.10 -11.38 -2.13
C MET A 57 -11.76 -12.07 -1.82
N GLN A 58 -10.67 -11.40 -2.15
CA GLN A 58 -9.33 -11.81 -1.76
C GLN A 58 -8.78 -10.83 -0.75
N ILE A 59 -8.09 -11.34 0.26
CA ILE A 59 -7.29 -10.52 1.18
C ILE A 59 -5.84 -10.68 0.74
N LEU A 60 -5.19 -9.55 0.47
CA LEU A 60 -3.80 -9.44 0.09
C LEU A 60 -3.00 -8.94 1.28
N PHE A 61 -1.84 -9.55 1.54
CA PHE A 61 -0.96 -9.19 2.65
C PHE A 61 0.43 -8.88 2.12
N ARG A 62 0.92 -7.65 2.22
CA ARG A 62 2.31 -7.34 1.86
C ARG A 62 3.14 -7.17 3.11
N VAL A 63 4.32 -7.79 3.12
CA VAL A 63 5.28 -7.72 4.22
C VAL A 63 6.61 -7.22 3.69
N THR A 64 7.05 -6.07 4.19
CA THR A 64 8.37 -5.51 3.87
C THR A 64 9.19 -5.31 5.13
N ASP A 65 10.50 -5.13 4.97
CA ASP A 65 11.36 -4.63 6.02
C ASP A 65 11.26 -3.10 6.18
N ARG A 66 12.16 -2.52 6.98
CA ARG A 66 12.21 -1.06 7.24
C ARG A 66 12.62 -0.23 6.03
N ASP A 67 13.33 -0.83 5.09
CA ASP A 67 13.84 -0.21 3.87
C ASP A 67 12.87 -0.41 2.68
N TYR A 68 11.66 -0.93 2.95
CA TYR A 68 10.58 -1.20 1.98
C TYR A 68 10.86 -2.37 1.04
N GLU A 69 11.85 -3.22 1.35
CA GLU A 69 12.16 -4.41 0.57
C GLU A 69 11.25 -5.57 0.98
N GLU A 70 10.80 -6.35 0.00
CA GLU A 70 9.91 -7.50 0.26
C GLU A 70 10.66 -8.63 0.97
N VAL A 71 10.03 -9.17 2.01
CA VAL A 71 10.63 -10.23 2.81
C VAL A 71 10.47 -11.58 2.10
N ASP A 72 11.60 -12.25 1.78
CA ASP A 72 11.59 -13.57 1.11
C ASP A 72 10.80 -14.61 1.91
N ARG A 73 10.88 -14.61 3.24
CA ARG A 73 10.20 -15.60 4.08
C ARG A 73 9.69 -15.06 5.39
N PHE A 74 8.43 -15.34 5.68
CA PHE A 74 7.83 -15.05 6.97
C PHE A 74 6.80 -16.11 7.35
N THR A 75 6.50 -16.21 8.65
CA THR A 75 5.41 -17.07 9.14
C THR A 75 4.23 -16.18 9.52
N MET A 76 3.05 -16.46 8.97
CA MET A 76 1.83 -15.68 9.23
C MET A 76 0.61 -16.60 9.38
N GLY A 77 -0.27 -16.25 10.31
CA GLY A 77 -1.63 -16.78 10.42
C GLY A 77 -2.63 -15.64 10.54
N VAL A 78 -3.90 -15.92 10.29
CA VAL A 78 -4.99 -14.94 10.34
C VAL A 78 -6.09 -15.48 11.24
N ARG A 79 -6.68 -14.63 12.07
CA ARG A 79 -7.91 -14.94 12.82
C ARG A 79 -8.97 -13.92 12.47
N ILE A 80 -10.18 -14.40 12.20
CA ILE A 80 -11.30 -13.57 11.76
C ILE A 80 -12.36 -13.61 12.86
N PHE A 81 -12.73 -12.43 13.36
CA PHE A 81 -13.71 -12.26 14.42
C PHE A 81 -14.92 -11.47 13.90
N TYR A 82 -16.11 -11.85 14.36
CA TYR A 82 -17.35 -11.09 14.19
C TYR A 82 -18.06 -11.03 15.55
N ASN A 83 -18.35 -9.82 16.04
CA ASN A 83 -18.91 -9.59 17.38
C ASN A 83 -18.13 -10.33 18.49
N ASP A 84 -16.81 -10.17 18.50
CA ASP A 84 -15.88 -10.81 19.44
C ASP A 84 -15.85 -12.36 19.41
N ILE A 85 -16.57 -12.98 18.48
CA ILE A 85 -16.57 -14.43 18.27
C ILE A 85 -15.66 -14.73 17.09
N GLN A 86 -14.70 -15.64 17.28
CA GLN A 86 -13.86 -16.10 16.17
C GLN A 86 -14.71 -16.96 15.23
N ILE A 87 -14.90 -16.50 14.00
CA ILE A 87 -15.71 -17.18 12.99
C ILE A 87 -14.87 -18.00 12.00
N ASP A 88 -13.59 -17.65 11.83
CA ASP A 88 -12.66 -18.37 10.94
C ASP A 88 -11.20 -18.12 11.32
N ALA A 89 -10.29 -18.96 10.84
CA ALA A 89 -8.85 -18.77 10.98
C ALA A 89 -8.03 -19.47 9.88
N ILE A 90 -6.95 -18.81 9.48
CA ILE A 90 -5.87 -19.40 8.70
C ILE A 90 -4.73 -19.71 9.68
N PRO A 91 -4.34 -20.98 9.90
CA PRO A 91 -3.27 -21.32 10.81
C PRO A 91 -1.93 -20.74 10.33
N PRO A 92 -0.95 -20.51 11.23
CA PRO A 92 0.37 -20.04 10.85
C PRO A 92 1.03 -20.91 9.78
N GLN A 93 1.48 -20.31 8.69
CA GLN A 93 2.17 -20.98 7.60
C GLN A 93 3.44 -20.22 7.25
N SER A 94 4.51 -20.96 6.89
CA SER A 94 5.70 -20.37 6.30
C SER A 94 5.41 -20.01 4.85
N ILE A 95 5.49 -18.71 4.54
CA ILE A 95 5.24 -18.14 3.21
C ILE A 95 6.59 -17.73 2.62
N LYS A 96 6.80 -18.06 1.34
CA LYS A 96 8.02 -17.74 0.60
C LYS A 96 7.81 -16.64 -0.46
N GLU A 97 6.56 -16.28 -0.71
CA GLU A 97 6.15 -15.22 -1.64
C GLU A 97 4.68 -14.92 -1.35
N VAL A 98 4.28 -13.64 -1.31
CA VAL A 98 2.89 -13.26 -1.08
C VAL A 98 2.06 -13.67 -2.29
N ILE A 99 1.40 -14.82 -2.19
CA ILE A 99 0.40 -15.25 -3.16
C ILE A 99 -0.97 -15.04 -2.49
N GLY A 100 -1.75 -14.09 -3.03
CA GLY A 100 -3.10 -13.81 -2.56
C GLY A 100 -3.94 -15.08 -2.46
N ARG A 101 -4.54 -15.32 -1.29
CA ARG A 101 -5.42 -16.47 -1.08
C ARG A 101 -6.88 -16.06 -1.25
N ARG A 102 -7.60 -16.79 -2.10
CA ARG A 102 -9.06 -16.66 -2.27
C ARG A 102 -9.76 -17.23 -1.03
N ILE A 103 -10.44 -16.38 -0.26
CA ILE A 103 -11.38 -16.84 0.76
C ILE A 103 -12.73 -17.01 0.05
N MET A 104 -13.21 -18.24 -0.05
CA MET A 104 -14.54 -18.53 -0.58
C MET A 104 -15.50 -18.60 0.62
N SER A 105 -16.52 -17.75 0.60
CA SER A 105 -17.67 -17.79 1.52
C SER A 105 -18.55 -18.99 1.26
#